data_AF-A0A8H4T9K6-F1
#
_entry.id   AF-A0A8H4T9K6-F1
#
_cell.length_a   1.000
_cell.length_b   1.000
_cell.length_c   1.000
_cell.angle_alpha   90.00
_cell.angle_beta   90.00
_cell.angle_gamma   90.00
#
_symmetry.space_group_name_H-M   'P 1'
#
loop_
_entity.id
_entity.type
_entity.pdbx_description
1 polymer ?
#
loop_
_entity_poly.entity_id
_entity_poly.type
_entity_poly.pdbx_seq_one_letter_code
_entity_poly.pdbx_strand_id
1 'polypeptide(L)'
;MDINQTPAALQPASTETRQEEWLGILAEHAKYEAFRARIRSFLMNMDTMLQSLQINSRIAGPDTDPGKAMVALSQEMFDKTRKMEKGVLVLNKIYTEIDLRRPLIEAHLGLRAESAAGSLVETHVALDHLKQFGIGNALLKRMWDSLMACSRRGQGYLRMARNQVR
;
A
#
# COMPACT_ATOMS: atom_id res chain seq x y z
N MET A 1 -14.05 41.72 -38.16
CA MET A 1 -14.02 42.51 -36.92
C MET A 1 -15.16 42.04 -36.05
N ASP A 2 -15.03 41.41 -34.89
CA ASP A 2 -13.91 40.73 -34.22
C ASP A 2 -14.57 39.82 -33.19
N ILE A 3 -14.38 38.51 -33.30
CA ILE A 3 -14.85 37.55 -32.29
C ILE A 3 -13.67 37.34 -31.33
N ASN A 4 -13.51 38.24 -30.36
CA ASN A 4 -12.59 38.03 -29.25
C ASN A 4 -13.23 37.07 -28.24
N GLN A 5 -13.16 35.77 -28.55
CA GLN A 5 -13.28 34.72 -27.54
C GLN A 5 -11.96 34.65 -26.78
N THR A 6 -11.93 35.25 -25.59
CA THR A 6 -10.87 34.97 -24.61
C THR A 6 -11.01 33.51 -24.17
N PRO A 7 -9.98 32.66 -24.29
CA PRO A 7 -10.04 31.32 -23.73
C PRO A 7 -10.13 31.42 -22.21
N ALA A 8 -11.09 30.70 -21.62
CA ALA A 8 -11.13 30.48 -20.18
C ALA A 8 -9.77 29.92 -19.75
N ALA A 9 -9.03 30.70 -18.95
CA ALA A 9 -7.79 30.25 -18.36
C ALA A 9 -8.09 28.99 -17.53
N LEU A 10 -7.45 27.87 -17.89
CA LEU A 10 -7.27 26.72 -17.00
C LEU A 10 -6.62 27.25 -15.73
N GLN A 11 -7.42 27.47 -14.68
CA GLN A 11 -6.89 27.77 -13.36
C GLN A 11 -5.95 26.62 -12.99
N PRO A 12 -4.65 26.87 -12.72
CA PRO A 12 -3.83 25.86 -12.10
C PRO A 12 -4.51 25.52 -10.78
N ALA A 13 -4.74 24.23 -10.51
CA ALA A 13 -5.25 23.76 -9.22
C ALA A 13 -4.54 24.56 -8.12
N SER A 14 -5.31 25.31 -7.34
CA SER A 14 -4.82 26.34 -6.42
C SER A 14 -3.62 25.83 -5.64
N THR A 15 -2.55 26.61 -5.56
CA THR A 15 -1.30 26.25 -4.86
C THR A 15 -1.53 25.67 -3.46
N GLU A 16 -2.59 26.11 -2.77
CA GLU A 16 -3.07 25.57 -1.49
C GLU A 16 -3.43 24.08 -1.56
N THR A 17 -4.25 23.66 -2.53
CA THR A 17 -4.61 22.24 -2.72
C THR A 17 -3.40 21.33 -2.97
N ARG A 18 -2.38 21.84 -3.66
CA ARG A 18 -1.14 21.09 -3.92
C ARG A 18 -0.28 20.99 -2.65
N GLN A 19 -0.23 22.04 -1.83
CA GLN A 19 0.49 22.02 -0.56
C GLN A 19 -0.16 21.06 0.45
N GLU A 20 -1.50 21.07 0.55
CA GLU A 20 -2.25 20.13 1.38
C GLU A 20 -2.03 18.66 0.96
N GLU A 21 -1.99 18.38 -0.35
CA GLU A 21 -1.68 17.06 -0.88
C GLU A 21 -0.30 16.57 -0.39
N TRP A 22 0.74 17.41 -0.52
CA TRP A 22 2.09 17.05 -0.06
C TRP A 22 2.17 16.82 1.44
N LEU A 23 1.52 17.66 2.23
CA LEU A 23 1.43 17.50 3.68
C LEU A 23 0.71 16.20 4.07
N GLY A 24 -0.35 15.85 3.35
CA GLY A 24 -1.05 14.57 3.51
C GLY A 24 -0.14 13.37 3.25
N ILE A 25 0.65 13.41 2.18
CA ILE A 25 1.60 12.33 1.86
C ILE A 25 2.71 12.23 2.91
N LEU A 26 3.25 13.35 3.39
CA LEU A 26 4.23 13.36 4.49
C LEU A 26 3.68 12.77 5.79
N ALA A 27 2.42 13.09 6.13
CA ALA A 27 1.76 12.49 7.28
C ALA A 27 1.60 10.97 7.14
N GLU A 28 1.34 10.48 5.92
CA GLU A 28 1.30 9.04 5.64
C GLU A 28 2.68 8.39 5.64
N HIS A 29 3.73 9.12 5.22
CA HIS A 29 5.12 8.68 5.34
C HIS A 29 5.49 8.42 6.80
N ALA A 30 5.15 9.35 7.71
CA ALA A 30 5.41 9.18 9.14
C ALA A 30 4.73 7.95 9.77
N LYS A 31 3.60 7.49 9.21
CA LYS A 31 2.86 6.30 9.68
C LYS A 31 3.35 5.00 9.03
N TYR A 32 4.16 5.08 7.98
CA TYR A 32 4.50 3.95 7.14
C TYR A 32 5.24 2.85 7.88
N GLU A 33 6.15 3.19 8.81
CA GLU A 33 6.91 2.18 9.54
C GLU A 33 6.02 1.24 10.36
N ALA A 34 5.02 1.80 11.06
CA ALA A 34 4.05 1.04 11.82
C ALA A 34 3.20 0.15 10.90
N PHE A 35 2.78 0.68 9.75
CA PHE A 35 2.05 -0.11 8.75
C PHE A 35 2.90 -1.26 8.18
N ARG A 36 4.16 -0.99 7.82
CA ARG A 36 5.15 -1.97 7.36
C ARG A 36 5.36 -3.07 8.39
N ALA A 37 5.51 -2.72 9.67
CA ALA A 37 5.67 -3.68 10.76
C ALA A 37 4.44 -4.60 10.90
N ARG A 38 3.24 -4.02 10.80
CA ARG A 38 1.98 -4.79 10.82
C ARG A 38 1.89 -5.78 9.66
N ILE A 39 2.25 -5.35 8.44
CA ILE A 39 2.30 -6.24 7.27
C ILE A 39 3.27 -7.38 7.54
N ARG A 40 4.50 -7.08 7.96
CA ARG A 40 5.53 -8.11 8.21
C ARG A 40 5.07 -9.15 9.23
N SER A 41 4.54 -8.70 10.37
CA SER A 41 4.01 -9.59 11.41
C SER A 41 2.88 -10.47 10.88
N PHE A 42 1.97 -9.91 10.09
CA PHE A 42 0.89 -10.67 9.48
C PHE A 42 1.40 -11.72 8.49
N LEU A 43 2.32 -11.34 7.59
CA LEU A 43 2.87 -12.24 6.58
C LEU A 43 3.64 -13.42 7.18
N MET A 44 4.32 -13.24 8.32
CA MET A 44 4.97 -14.34 9.03
C MET A 44 4.00 -15.44 9.48
N ASN A 45 2.73 -15.11 9.70
CA ASN A 45 1.69 -16.06 10.11
C ASN A 45 0.88 -16.62 8.94
N MET A 46 1.13 -16.15 7.71
CA MET A 46 0.34 -16.55 6.54
C MET A 46 0.63 -17.99 6.10
N ASP A 47 1.86 -18.45 6.19
CA ASP A 47 2.23 -19.82 5.81
C ASP A 47 1.44 -20.87 6.58
N THR A 48 1.24 -20.65 7.88
CA THR A 48 0.41 -21.54 8.71
C THR A 48 -1.04 -21.59 8.23
N MET A 49 -1.61 -20.46 7.83
CA MET A 49 -2.99 -20.41 7.32
C MET A 49 -3.11 -21.10 5.96
N LEU A 50 -2.14 -20.87 5.06
CA LEU A 50 -2.08 -21.53 3.75
C LEU A 50 -2.02 -23.05 3.91
N GLN A 51 -1.11 -23.56 4.73
CA GLN A 51 -0.99 -24.99 5.01
C GLN A 51 -2.27 -25.55 5.64
N SER A 52 -2.88 -24.81 6.56
CA SER A 52 -4.13 -25.23 7.20
C SER A 52 -5.25 -25.38 6.17
N LEU A 53 -5.39 -24.48 5.21
CA LEU A 53 -6.39 -24.58 4.14
C LEU A 53 -6.14 -25.81 3.25
N GLN A 54 -4.89 -26.08 2.88
CA GLN A 54 -4.55 -27.25 2.07
C GLN A 54 -4.83 -28.57 2.82
N ILE A 55 -4.53 -28.63 4.12
CA ILE A 55 -4.80 -29.80 4.95
C ILE A 55 -6.31 -30.03 5.07
N ASN A 56 -7.07 -28.98 5.44
CA ASN A 56 -8.51 -29.10 5.63
C ASN A 56 -9.25 -29.36 4.32
N SER A 57 -8.73 -28.91 3.18
CA SER A 57 -9.23 -29.30 1.86
C SER A 57 -9.15 -30.81 1.64
N ARG A 58 -8.02 -31.44 1.99
CA ARG A 58 -7.85 -32.90 1.87
C ARG A 58 -8.80 -33.66 2.78
N ILE A 59 -9.03 -33.15 3.99
CA ILE A 59 -9.97 -33.74 4.97
C ILE A 59 -11.41 -33.64 4.48
N ALA A 60 -11.82 -32.48 3.95
CA ALA A 60 -13.16 -32.28 3.41
C ALA A 60 -13.42 -33.07 2.11
N GLY A 61 -12.37 -33.61 1.49
CA GLY A 61 -12.38 -34.19 0.16
C GLY A 61 -12.02 -33.13 -0.89
N PRO A 62 -10.89 -33.27 -1.61
CA PRO A 62 -10.39 -32.23 -2.51
C PRO A 62 -11.31 -31.97 -3.71
N ASP A 63 -12.16 -32.92 -4.07
CA ASP A 63 -13.12 -32.80 -5.19
C ASP A 63 -14.45 -32.17 -4.79
N THR A 64 -14.69 -32.00 -3.49
CA THR A 64 -15.89 -31.33 -2.98
C THR A 64 -15.79 -29.82 -3.17
N ASP A 65 -16.94 -29.13 -3.22
CA ASP A 65 -16.95 -27.67 -3.34
C ASP A 65 -16.16 -26.97 -2.21
N PRO A 66 -16.30 -27.37 -0.92
CA PRO A 66 -15.47 -26.83 0.15
C PRO A 66 -13.97 -27.12 -0.05
N GLY A 67 -13.62 -28.34 -0.48
CA GLY A 67 -12.24 -28.75 -0.74
C GLY A 67 -11.58 -27.90 -1.82
N LYS A 68 -12.25 -27.75 -2.97
CA LYS A 68 -11.80 -26.91 -4.09
C LYS A 68 -11.67 -25.45 -3.69
N ALA A 69 -12.64 -24.94 -2.94
CA ALA A 69 -12.64 -23.55 -2.50
C ALA A 69 -11.48 -23.22 -1.54
N MET A 70 -11.13 -24.15 -0.63
CA MET A 70 -9.98 -23.99 0.26
C MET A 70 -8.64 -24.00 -0.49
N VAL A 71 -8.49 -24.86 -1.51
CA VAL A 71 -7.28 -24.88 -2.38
C VAL A 71 -7.17 -23.59 -3.18
N ALA A 72 -8.25 -23.17 -3.83
CA ALA A 72 -8.28 -21.94 -4.62
C ALA A 72 -7.93 -20.72 -3.74
N LEU A 73 -8.51 -20.66 -2.53
CA LEU A 73 -8.21 -19.58 -1.59
C LEU A 73 -6.75 -19.62 -1.10
N SER A 74 -6.20 -20.81 -0.83
CA SER A 74 -4.78 -20.95 -0.49
C SER A 74 -3.89 -20.41 -1.61
N GLN A 75 -4.16 -20.75 -2.87
CA GLN A 75 -3.36 -20.26 -3.99
C GLN A 75 -3.51 -18.73 -4.15
N GLU A 76 -4.73 -18.22 -4.06
CA GLU A 76 -5.02 -16.77 -4.10
C GLU A 76 -4.24 -16.02 -3.02
N MET A 77 -4.24 -16.54 -1.79
CA MET A 77 -3.52 -15.94 -0.65
C MET A 77 -2.01 -15.98 -0.87
N PHE A 78 -1.45 -17.07 -1.38
CA PHE A 78 -0.03 -17.18 -1.68
C PHE A 78 0.41 -16.12 -2.71
N ASP A 79 -0.33 -15.99 -3.81
CA ASP A 79 -0.01 -15.02 -4.86
C ASP A 79 -0.10 -13.58 -4.36
N LYS A 80 -1.11 -13.28 -3.54
CA LYS A 80 -1.27 -11.95 -2.92
C LYS A 80 -0.17 -11.66 -1.90
N THR A 81 0.24 -12.63 -1.09
CA THR A 81 1.39 -12.49 -0.17
C THR A 81 2.66 -12.14 -0.94
N ARG A 82 3.00 -12.88 -2.00
CA ARG A 82 4.21 -12.60 -2.79
C ARG A 82 4.17 -11.24 -3.46
N LYS A 83 3.01 -10.82 -3.97
CA LYS A 83 2.83 -9.46 -4.50
C LYS A 83 3.04 -8.42 -3.42
N MET A 84 2.49 -8.64 -2.22
CA MET A 84 2.62 -7.75 -1.07
C MET A 84 4.08 -7.57 -0.64
N GLU A 85 4.83 -8.66 -0.52
CA GLU A 85 6.26 -8.62 -0.18
C GLU A 85 7.07 -7.78 -1.18
N LYS A 86 6.82 -7.98 -2.48
CA LYS A 86 7.45 -7.17 -3.54
C LYS A 86 7.05 -5.70 -3.43
N GLY A 87 5.77 -5.41 -3.18
CA GLY A 87 5.27 -4.05 -3.00
C GLY A 87 5.94 -3.34 -1.81
N VAL A 88 6.06 -4.02 -0.67
CA VAL A 88 6.77 -3.50 0.51
C VAL A 88 8.23 -3.20 0.18
N LEU A 89 8.93 -4.12 -0.51
CA LEU A 89 10.34 -3.93 -0.87
C LEU A 89 10.56 -2.69 -1.73
N VAL A 90 9.73 -2.50 -2.77
CA VAL A 90 9.83 -1.34 -3.67
C VAL A 90 9.53 -0.05 -2.92
N LEU A 91 8.42 -0.01 -2.17
CA LEU A 91 8.03 1.19 -1.44
C LEU A 91 9.02 1.55 -0.32
N ASN A 92 9.69 0.55 0.27
CA ASN A 92 10.73 0.78 1.28
C ASN A 92 11.93 1.55 0.72
N LYS A 93 12.32 1.32 -0.53
CA LYS A 93 13.40 2.09 -1.17
C LYS A 93 13.01 3.57 -1.28
N ILE A 94 11.80 3.84 -1.77
CA ILE A 94 11.29 5.20 -1.93
C ILE A 94 11.15 5.90 -0.57
N TYR A 95 10.65 5.16 0.45
CA TYR A 95 10.55 5.64 1.82
C TYR A 95 11.91 6.14 2.36
N THR A 96 12.99 5.38 2.15
CA THR A 96 14.35 5.78 2.56
C THR A 96 14.86 6.99 1.77
N GLU A 97 14.60 7.06 0.46
CA GLU A 97 15.01 8.21 -0.37
C GLU A 97 14.33 9.52 0.07
N ILE A 98 13.09 9.44 0.58
CA ILE A 98 12.38 10.58 1.17
C ILE A 98 13.04 11.03 2.46
N ASP A 99 13.44 10.11 3.34
CA ASP A 99 14.13 10.46 4.58
C ASP A 99 15.44 11.21 4.32
N LEU A 100 16.22 10.78 3.31
CA LEU A 100 17.45 11.46 2.90
C LEU A 100 17.19 12.89 2.39
N ARG A 101 16.05 13.12 1.72
CA ARG A 101 15.68 14.41 1.11
C ARG A 101 14.69 15.22 1.94
N ARG A 102 14.34 14.76 3.14
CA ARG A 102 13.36 15.40 4.01
C ARG A 102 13.61 16.90 4.23
N PRO A 103 14.85 17.38 4.44
CA PRO A 103 15.09 18.82 4.59
C PRO A 103 14.65 19.65 3.37
N LEU A 104 14.84 19.13 2.15
CA LEU A 104 14.44 19.81 0.91
C LEU A 104 12.91 19.91 0.81
N ILE A 105 12.22 18.82 1.16
CA ILE A 105 10.76 18.75 1.16
C ILE A 105 10.19 19.72 2.21
N GLU A 106 10.74 19.71 3.43
CA GLU A 106 10.31 20.60 4.51
C GLU A 106 10.55 22.07 4.18
N ALA A 107 11.69 22.41 3.57
CA ALA A 107 11.97 23.76 3.10
C ALA A 107 10.99 24.21 2.00
N HIS A 108 10.71 23.34 1.02
CA HIS A 108 9.74 23.63 -0.05
C HIS A 108 8.32 23.88 0.48
N LEU A 109 7.94 23.17 1.54
CA LEU A 109 6.61 23.29 2.16
C LEU A 109 6.52 24.40 3.22
N GLY A 110 7.60 25.15 3.45
CA GLY A 110 7.64 26.22 4.46
C GLY A 110 7.61 25.71 5.90
N LEU A 111 7.99 24.45 6.14
CA LEU A 111 7.98 23.81 7.46
C LEU A 111 9.27 24.06 8.27
N ARG A 112 10.35 24.50 7.61
CA ARG A 112 11.62 24.90 8.23
C ARG A 112 12.16 26.19 7.61
N ALA A 113 13.06 26.86 8.34
CA ALA A 113 13.79 28.03 7.85
C ALA A 113 14.58 27.73 6.56
N GLU A 114 14.68 28.73 5.68
CA GLU A 114 15.14 28.64 4.28
C GLU A 114 16.57 28.11 4.08
N SER A 115 17.37 27.96 5.14
CA SER A 115 18.78 27.55 5.06
C SER A 115 19.02 26.11 4.55
N ALA A 116 17.95 25.34 4.33
CA ALA A 116 17.98 23.99 3.75
C ALA A 116 17.50 23.93 2.30
N ALA A 117 17.29 25.08 1.63
CA ALA A 117 16.87 25.13 0.24
C ALA A 117 17.99 24.62 -0.68
N GLY A 118 17.85 23.37 -1.16
CA GLY A 118 18.67 22.85 -2.26
C GLY A 118 18.30 23.49 -3.59
N SER A 119 18.97 23.07 -4.65
CA SER A 119 18.64 23.52 -6.00
C SER A 119 17.18 23.18 -6.37
N LEU A 120 16.64 23.92 -7.34
CA LEU A 120 15.30 23.65 -7.90
C LEU A 120 15.19 22.19 -8.38
N VAL A 121 16.26 21.64 -8.97
CA VAL A 121 16.32 20.27 -9.48
C VAL A 121 16.24 19.26 -8.33
N GLU A 122 17.03 19.44 -7.28
CA GLU A 122 17.01 18.54 -6.11
C GLU A 122 15.65 18.56 -5.41
N THR A 123 15.02 19.74 -5.34
CA THR A 123 13.67 19.88 -4.80
C THR A 123 12.64 19.13 -5.63
N HIS A 124 12.69 19.23 -6.96
CA HIS A 124 11.79 18.46 -7.85
C HIS A 124 11.97 16.95 -7.68
N VAL A 125 13.22 16.48 -7.60
CA VAL A 125 13.51 15.05 -7.36
C VAL A 125 12.93 14.61 -6.02
N ALA A 126 13.06 15.41 -4.97
CA ALA A 126 12.51 15.10 -3.65
C ALA A 126 10.97 14.99 -3.66
N LEU A 127 10.30 15.94 -4.31
CA LEU A 127 8.84 15.92 -4.46
C LEU A 127 8.34 14.76 -5.34
N ASP A 128 9.10 14.38 -6.36
CA ASP A 128 8.76 13.22 -7.19
C ASP A 128 8.81 11.92 -6.38
N HIS A 129 9.84 11.73 -5.53
CA HIS A 129 9.88 10.59 -4.61
C HIS A 129 8.69 10.59 -3.65
N LEU A 130 8.34 11.76 -3.09
CA LEU A 130 7.16 11.91 -2.23
C LEU A 130 5.88 11.49 -2.98
N LYS A 131 5.70 11.93 -4.23
CA LYS A 131 4.56 11.56 -5.06
C LYS A 131 4.49 10.07 -5.33
N GLN A 132 5.62 9.48 -5.75
CA GLN A 132 5.73 8.05 -6.00
C GLN A 132 5.40 7.24 -4.73
N PHE A 133 5.85 7.71 -3.56
CA PHE A 133 5.48 7.10 -2.29
C PHE A 133 3.99 7.19 -2.01
N GLY A 134 3.34 8.34 -2.23
CA GLY A 134 1.88 8.48 -2.06
C GLY A 134 1.10 7.46 -2.89
N ILE A 135 1.44 7.34 -4.18
CA ILE A 135 0.84 6.36 -5.10
C ILE A 135 1.11 4.92 -4.63
N GLY A 136 2.37 4.61 -4.32
CA GLY A 136 2.79 3.28 -3.89
C GLY A 136 2.15 2.86 -2.57
N ASN A 137 2.04 3.75 -1.58
CA ASN A 137 1.41 3.48 -0.29
C ASN A 137 -0.10 3.24 -0.45
N ALA A 138 -0.78 4.01 -1.30
CA ALA A 138 -2.20 3.78 -1.60
C ALA A 138 -2.43 2.42 -2.30
N LEU A 139 -1.53 2.02 -3.21
CA LEU A 139 -1.57 0.69 -3.80
C LEU A 139 -1.34 -0.41 -2.75
N LEU A 140 -0.34 -0.24 -1.89
CA LEU A 140 -0.02 -1.21 -0.85
C LEU A 140 -1.17 -1.40 0.15
N LYS A 141 -1.88 -0.32 0.53
CA LYS A 141 -3.10 -0.40 1.35
C LYS A 141 -4.21 -1.21 0.68
N ARG A 142 -4.45 -1.03 -0.62
CA ARG A 142 -5.43 -1.85 -1.37
C ARG A 142 -5.03 -3.33 -1.40
N MET A 143 -3.74 -3.61 -1.55
CA MET A 143 -3.22 -4.98 -1.50
C MET A 143 -3.40 -5.61 -0.10
N TRP A 144 -3.13 -4.82 0.94
CA TRP A 144 -3.41 -5.21 2.33
C TRP A 144 -4.88 -5.56 2.54
N ASP A 145 -5.80 -4.70 2.14
CA ASP A 145 -7.24 -4.93 2.32
C ASP A 145 -7.71 -6.20 1.59
N SER A 146 -7.20 -6.42 0.37
CA SER A 146 -7.48 -7.62 -0.41
C SER A 146 -6.97 -8.89 0.29
N LEU A 147 -5.74 -8.86 0.82
CA LEU A 147 -5.16 -10.00 1.53
C LEU A 147 -5.89 -10.28 2.86
N MET A 148 -6.27 -9.23 3.58
CA MET A 148 -7.06 -9.34 4.80
C MET A 148 -8.45 -9.93 4.53
N ALA A 149 -9.07 -9.62 3.39
CA ALA A 149 -10.32 -10.24 2.98
C ALA A 149 -10.17 -11.75 2.74
N CYS A 150 -9.09 -12.18 2.06
CA CYS A 150 -8.79 -13.60 1.89
C CYS A 150 -8.55 -14.29 3.24
N SER A 151 -7.81 -13.66 4.15
CA SER A 151 -7.58 -14.19 5.49
C SER A 151 -8.87 -14.40 6.28
N ARG A 152 -9.80 -13.43 6.22
CA ARG A 152 -11.13 -13.58 6.85
C ARG A 152 -11.93 -14.75 6.26
N ARG A 153 -11.90 -14.92 4.93
CA ARG A 153 -12.51 -16.09 4.25
C ARG A 153 -11.86 -17.40 4.71
N GLY A 154 -10.53 -17.42 4.83
CA GLY A 154 -9.77 -18.59 5.27
C GLY A 154 -10.17 -19.01 6.68
N GLN A 155 -10.26 -18.05 7.59
CA GLN A 155 -10.76 -18.26 8.95
C GLN A 155 -12.22 -18.78 9.00
N GLY A 156 -13.05 -18.45 8.00
CA GLY A 156 -14.38 -19.03 7.85
C GLY A 156 -14.32 -20.53 7.56
N TYR A 157 -13.55 -20.92 6.53
CA TYR A 157 -13.37 -22.33 6.17
C TYR A 157 -12.76 -23.17 7.29
N LEU A 158 -11.74 -22.66 7.97
CA LEU A 158 -11.08 -23.38 9.08
C LEU A 158 -12.02 -23.58 10.28
N ARG A 159 -12.93 -22.63 10.54
CA ARG A 159 -13.96 -22.80 11.57
C ARG A 159 -15.00 -23.85 11.19
N MET A 160 -15.43 -23.87 9.93
CA MET A 160 -16.37 -24.89 9.45
C MET A 160 -15.78 -26.29 9.55
N ALA A 161 -14.53 -26.48 9.10
CA ALA A 161 -13.85 -27.77 9.18
C ALA A 161 -13.71 -28.26 10.63
N ARG A 162 -13.39 -27.36 11.59
CA ARG A 162 -13.33 -27.72 13.01
C ARG A 162 -14.67 -28.20 13.57
N ASN A 163 -15.77 -27.61 13.12
CA ASN A 163 -17.12 -27.97 13.60
C ASN A 163 -17.66 -29.25 12.97
N GLN A 164 -17.08 -29.75 11.88
CA GLN A 164 -17.45 -31.03 11.26
C GLN A 164 -16.81 -32.24 11.98
N VAL A 165 -15.76 -32.00 12.77
CA VAL A 165 -15.01 -33.05 13.50
C VAL A 165 -15.52 -33.21 14.95
N ARG A 166 -16.42 -32.33 15.40
CA ARG A 166 -17.09 -32.40 16.71
C ARG A 166 -18.47 -33.02 16.56
#